data_AF-A0A955ZJC9-F1
#
_entry.id   AF-A0A955ZJC9-F1
#
_cell.length_a   1.000
_cell.length_b   1.000
_cell.length_c   1.000
_cell.angle_alpha   90.00
_cell.angle_beta   90.00
_cell.angle_gamma   90.00
#
_symmetry.space_group_name_H-M   'P 1'
#
loop_
_entity.id
_entity.type
_entity.pdbx_description
1 polymer ?
#
loop_
_entity_poly.entity_id
_entity_poly.type
_entity_poly.pdbx_seq_one_letter_code
_entity_poly.pdbx_strand_id
1 'polypeptide(L)'
;MTTASVALPQPAAPAQRGRSWAEFLLTGGVTLVLFPLSWLAQRAFGLDAPELFVGFVAFHAAHVINDPHFSVSYVLFYRRARERALGSVFSPVQRARYVFAGVVVPVVLAGWAGASIAKGSAPALGMLIQLMFLLVGWHYVKQGFGVLTVLSARRGSTFTRVERTVALFHCYAAWAFAWASPFDPGREVEEKGVVYTTVAHPAGLLEITGVLFLGSALALAIVLIQKRRREGRWPPLAPLTGFLVTAWLWTVFSSMDPLMIYVIPALHSLQYLYFVHLLEKNRARSEEGPPAFGRPVGVRLGLLAVTAIGLGLLLFHLMPGFFDERLVLTGASHELDDLGATPYFAAFFAVVNIHHYFMDTVLWRRENPDTRFLRD
;
A
#
# COMPACT_ATOMS: atom_id res chain seq x y z
N MET A 1 -15.44 -30.72 47.46
CA MET A 1 -14.31 -30.95 46.52
C MET A 1 -14.89 -30.99 45.11
N THR A 2 -14.82 -29.89 44.39
CA THR A 2 -15.29 -29.76 43.00
C THR A 2 -14.06 -29.70 42.09
N THR A 3 -13.89 -30.74 41.28
CA THR A 3 -12.80 -30.90 40.33
C THR A 3 -12.94 -29.90 39.19
N ALA A 4 -12.06 -28.92 39.13
CA ALA A 4 -11.90 -28.05 37.98
C ALA A 4 -11.30 -28.85 36.81
N SER A 5 -12.09 -29.04 35.76
CA SER A 5 -11.62 -29.57 34.48
C SER A 5 -10.68 -28.54 33.85
N VAL A 6 -9.39 -28.86 33.85
CA VAL A 6 -8.39 -28.13 33.07
C VAL A 6 -8.63 -28.48 31.60
N ALA A 7 -9.33 -27.60 30.88
CA ALA A 7 -9.46 -27.70 29.44
C ALA A 7 -8.07 -27.54 28.80
N LEU A 8 -7.53 -28.61 28.24
CA LEU A 8 -6.28 -28.58 27.49
C LEU A 8 -6.45 -27.66 26.27
N PRO A 9 -5.40 -26.89 25.88
CA PRO A 9 -5.43 -26.08 24.68
C PRO A 9 -5.71 -26.98 23.47
N GLN A 10 -6.79 -26.71 22.74
CA GLN A 10 -7.03 -27.42 21.49
C GLN A 10 -5.89 -27.13 20.50
N PRO A 11 -5.35 -28.16 19.82
CA PRO A 11 -4.38 -27.94 18.77
C PRO A 11 -5.01 -27.11 17.66
N ALA A 12 -4.28 -26.08 17.20
CA ALA A 12 -4.71 -25.23 16.10
C ALA A 12 -5.07 -26.11 14.88
N ALA A 13 -6.29 -25.94 14.37
CA ALA A 13 -6.78 -26.71 13.24
C ALA A 13 -5.81 -26.59 12.04
N PRO A 14 -5.48 -27.69 11.34
CA PRO A 14 -4.56 -27.64 10.21
C PRO A 14 -5.13 -26.72 9.12
N ALA A 15 -4.30 -25.79 8.64
CA ALA A 15 -4.67 -24.85 7.60
C ALA A 15 -5.14 -25.60 6.34
N GLN A 16 -6.41 -25.46 6.00
CA GLN A 16 -7.05 -26.08 4.83
C GLN A 16 -6.30 -25.70 3.53
N ARG A 17 -5.83 -26.71 2.78
CA ARG A 17 -5.04 -26.57 1.53
C ARG A 17 -5.67 -25.62 0.49
N GLY A 18 -7.00 -25.49 0.41
CA GLY A 18 -7.67 -24.58 -0.54
C GLY A 18 -7.40 -23.08 -0.28
N ARG A 19 -7.08 -22.69 0.95
CA ARG A 19 -6.78 -21.28 1.29
C ARG A 19 -5.40 -20.82 0.80
N SER A 20 -4.50 -21.73 0.43
CA SER A 20 -3.14 -21.34 0.07
C SER A 20 -3.00 -20.72 -1.32
N TRP A 21 -3.85 -21.12 -2.28
CA TRP A 21 -3.78 -20.60 -3.65
C TRP A 21 -4.41 -19.22 -3.78
N ALA A 22 -5.58 -18.99 -3.18
CA ALA A 22 -6.18 -17.66 -3.15
C ALA A 22 -5.25 -16.64 -2.49
N GLU A 23 -4.63 -17.00 -1.35
CA GLU A 23 -3.60 -16.18 -0.71
C GLU A 23 -2.42 -15.93 -1.65
N PHE A 24 -1.84 -16.98 -2.25
CA PHE A 24 -0.72 -16.85 -3.19
C PHE A 24 -1.02 -15.86 -4.32
N LEU A 25 -2.19 -15.99 -4.95
CA LEU A 25 -2.63 -15.13 -6.04
C LEU A 25 -2.81 -13.68 -5.58
N LEU A 26 -3.57 -13.47 -4.50
CA LEU A 26 -3.88 -12.13 -3.97
C LEU A 26 -2.66 -11.41 -3.40
N THR A 27 -1.62 -12.13 -2.98
CA THR A 27 -0.44 -11.52 -2.37
C THR A 27 0.72 -11.31 -3.34
N GLY A 28 0.53 -11.56 -4.64
CA GLY A 28 1.51 -11.22 -5.69
C GLY A 28 1.74 -12.33 -6.72
N GLY A 29 1.22 -13.53 -6.50
CA GLY A 29 1.40 -14.67 -7.41
C GLY A 29 0.78 -14.46 -8.79
N VAL A 30 -0.31 -13.67 -8.90
CA VAL A 30 -0.90 -13.28 -10.19
C VAL A 30 0.11 -12.59 -11.10
N THR A 31 1.03 -11.80 -10.54
CA THR A 31 2.08 -11.10 -11.29
C THR A 31 2.93 -12.04 -12.14
N LEU A 32 3.22 -13.24 -11.63
CA LEU A 32 4.06 -14.22 -12.33
C LEU A 32 3.39 -14.76 -13.61
N VAL A 33 2.07 -14.62 -13.71
CA VAL A 33 1.29 -14.97 -14.90
C VAL A 33 1.11 -13.74 -15.80
N LEU A 34 0.87 -12.57 -15.21
CA LEU A 34 0.62 -11.34 -15.98
C LEU A 34 1.81 -10.87 -16.81
N PHE A 35 3.05 -10.98 -16.31
CA PHE A 35 4.24 -10.59 -17.11
C PHE A 35 4.36 -11.43 -18.40
N PRO A 36 4.34 -12.78 -18.37
CA PRO A 36 4.32 -13.58 -19.59
C PRO A 36 3.14 -13.29 -20.51
N LEU A 37 1.95 -13.04 -19.96
CA LEU A 37 0.77 -12.69 -20.76
C LEU A 37 0.93 -11.31 -21.44
N SER A 38 1.49 -10.34 -20.73
CA SER A 38 1.82 -9.02 -21.28
C SER A 38 2.79 -9.15 -22.46
N TRP A 39 3.87 -9.91 -22.27
CA TRP A 39 4.84 -10.18 -23.32
C TRP A 39 4.22 -10.87 -24.55
N LEU A 40 3.37 -11.88 -24.33
CA LEU A 40 2.66 -12.56 -25.42
C LEU A 40 1.70 -11.63 -26.15
N ALA A 41 0.97 -10.77 -25.42
CA ALA A 41 0.04 -9.82 -26.00
C ALA A 41 0.77 -8.79 -26.86
N GLN A 42 1.87 -8.22 -26.37
CA GLN A 42 2.71 -7.30 -27.13
C GLN A 42 3.28 -7.94 -28.40
N ARG A 43 3.71 -9.21 -28.30
CA ARG A 43 4.23 -9.96 -29.45
C ARG A 43 3.16 -10.29 -30.49
N ALA A 44 1.93 -10.55 -30.07
CA ALA A 44 0.83 -10.94 -30.95
C ALA A 44 0.14 -9.74 -31.60
N PHE A 45 0.01 -8.62 -30.89
CA PHE A 45 -0.83 -7.49 -31.29
C PHE A 45 -0.10 -6.15 -31.41
N GLY A 46 1.22 -6.10 -31.14
CA GLY A 46 1.95 -4.84 -30.97
C GLY A 46 1.69 -4.21 -29.59
N LEU A 47 2.25 -3.04 -29.31
CA LEU A 47 2.09 -2.36 -28.02
C LEU A 47 0.79 -1.56 -27.94
N ASP A 48 0.44 -0.83 -29.01
CA ASP A 48 -0.63 0.19 -28.99
C ASP A 48 -2.00 -0.38 -28.55
N ALA A 49 -2.43 -1.50 -29.13
CA ALA A 49 -3.74 -2.08 -28.83
C ALA A 49 -3.81 -2.68 -27.40
N PRO A 50 -2.84 -3.50 -26.95
CA PRO A 50 -2.76 -3.92 -25.55
C PRO A 50 -2.63 -2.77 -24.57
N GLU A 51 -1.85 -1.72 -24.87
CA GLU A 51 -1.71 -0.56 -24.00
C GLU A 51 -3.03 0.18 -23.81
N LEU A 52 -3.74 0.46 -24.90
CA LEU A 52 -5.07 1.06 -24.83
C LEU A 52 -6.04 0.19 -24.00
N PHE A 53 -6.08 -1.11 -24.26
CA PHE A 53 -6.96 -2.03 -23.56
C PHE A 53 -6.63 -2.14 -22.07
N VAL A 54 -5.36 -2.40 -21.74
CA VAL A 54 -4.90 -2.55 -20.35
C VAL A 54 -5.02 -1.24 -19.60
N GLY A 55 -4.66 -0.11 -20.21
CA GLY A 55 -4.83 1.23 -19.64
C GLY A 55 -6.30 1.52 -19.33
N PHE A 56 -7.20 1.27 -20.29
CA PHE A 56 -8.65 1.46 -20.10
C PHE A 56 -9.20 0.57 -18.97
N VAL A 57 -8.84 -0.72 -18.97
CA VAL A 57 -9.29 -1.67 -17.94
C VAL A 57 -8.73 -1.29 -16.57
N ALA A 58 -7.44 -0.96 -16.48
CA ALA A 58 -6.79 -0.57 -15.24
C ALA A 58 -7.38 0.73 -14.68
N PHE A 59 -7.66 1.72 -15.53
CA PHE A 59 -8.33 2.96 -15.17
C PHE A 59 -9.68 2.68 -14.51
N HIS A 60 -10.55 1.88 -15.15
CA HIS A 60 -11.86 1.56 -14.58
C HIS A 60 -11.76 0.65 -13.34
N ALA A 61 -10.79 -0.28 -13.33
CA ALA A 61 -10.52 -1.13 -12.19
C ALA A 61 -10.05 -0.33 -10.96
N ALA A 62 -9.42 0.83 -11.15
CA ALA A 62 -9.00 1.70 -10.06
C ALA A 62 -10.19 2.11 -9.16
N HIS A 63 -11.36 2.39 -9.75
CA HIS A 63 -12.57 2.79 -8.99
C HIS A 63 -13.09 1.72 -8.02
N VAL A 64 -12.83 0.44 -8.32
CA VAL A 64 -13.35 -0.69 -7.54
C VAL A 64 -12.28 -1.41 -6.72
N ILE A 65 -11.01 -1.15 -6.98
CA ILE A 65 -9.87 -1.77 -6.29
C ILE A 65 -9.00 -0.74 -5.59
N ASN A 66 -8.49 0.25 -6.33
CA ASN A 66 -7.50 1.20 -5.84
C ASN A 66 -8.11 2.26 -4.92
N ASP A 67 -9.19 2.92 -5.33
CA ASP A 67 -9.83 3.96 -4.52
C ASP A 67 -10.45 3.39 -3.23
N PRO A 68 -11.09 2.19 -3.26
CA PRO A 68 -11.51 1.50 -2.05
C PRO A 68 -10.33 1.10 -1.14
N HIS A 69 -9.16 0.77 -1.70
CA HIS A 69 -7.96 0.48 -0.92
C HIS A 69 -7.50 1.69 -0.10
N PHE A 70 -7.44 2.89 -0.70
CA PHE A 70 -7.10 4.10 0.05
C PHE A 70 -8.15 4.45 1.09
N SER A 71 -9.41 4.46 0.69
CA SER A 71 -10.52 4.90 1.54
C SER A 71 -10.85 3.93 2.68
N VAL A 72 -10.66 2.61 2.51
CA VAL A 72 -10.86 1.66 3.61
C VAL A 72 -9.89 1.93 4.75
N SER A 73 -8.68 2.44 4.48
CA SER A 73 -7.75 2.88 5.51
C SER A 73 -8.33 4.01 6.34
N TYR A 74 -9.03 4.98 5.74
CA TYR A 74 -9.73 6.04 6.49
C TYR A 74 -10.82 5.45 7.38
N VAL A 75 -11.64 4.54 6.84
CA VAL A 75 -12.69 3.87 7.61
C VAL A 75 -12.07 3.13 8.80
N LEU A 76 -11.00 2.37 8.57
CA LEU A 76 -10.31 1.63 9.62
C LEU A 76 -9.62 2.54 10.63
N PHE A 77 -8.97 3.61 10.18
CA PHE A 77 -8.16 4.53 10.98
C PHE A 77 -9.01 5.43 11.89
N TYR A 78 -10.03 6.05 11.33
CA TYR A 78 -10.89 7.00 12.06
C TYR A 78 -12.03 6.31 12.82
N ARG A 79 -12.25 5.00 12.63
CA ARG A 79 -13.14 4.24 13.51
C ARG A 79 -12.66 4.37 14.96
N ARG A 80 -13.57 4.83 15.83
CA ARG A 80 -13.29 5.09 17.25
C ARG A 80 -12.10 6.05 17.46
N ALA A 81 -11.99 7.08 16.62
CA ALA A 81 -10.90 8.08 16.68
C ALA A 81 -10.67 8.64 18.10
N ARG A 82 -11.74 8.95 18.84
CA ARG A 82 -11.65 9.43 20.23
C ARG A 82 -10.93 8.44 21.14
N GLU A 83 -11.25 7.15 21.06
CA GLU A 83 -10.61 6.10 21.86
C GLU A 83 -9.14 5.92 21.47
N ARG A 84 -8.82 6.06 20.18
CA ARG A 84 -7.44 5.94 19.65
C ARG A 84 -6.55 7.11 20.02
N ALA A 85 -7.11 8.32 20.05
CA ALA A 85 -6.38 9.53 20.39
C ALA A 85 -6.28 9.76 21.91
N LEU A 86 -7.35 9.47 22.65
CA LEU A 86 -7.48 9.88 24.06
C LEU A 86 -7.73 8.71 25.03
N GLY A 87 -8.01 7.50 24.54
CA GLY A 87 -8.34 6.35 25.38
C GLY A 87 -7.13 5.71 26.07
N SER A 88 -7.40 4.81 27.02
CA SER A 88 -6.38 4.09 27.78
C SER A 88 -5.88 2.81 27.10
N VAL A 89 -6.55 2.34 26.02
CA VAL A 89 -6.23 1.09 25.33
C VAL A 89 -4.87 1.13 24.63
N PHE A 90 -4.44 2.30 24.18
CA PHE A 90 -3.17 2.49 23.46
C PHE A 90 -2.11 3.12 24.37
N SER A 91 -0.85 2.70 24.21
CA SER A 91 0.29 3.33 24.88
C SER A 91 0.42 4.81 24.48
N PRO A 92 1.03 5.68 25.32
CA PRO A 92 1.19 7.09 25.01
C PRO A 92 1.87 7.35 23.66
N VAL A 93 2.89 6.55 23.33
CA VAL A 93 3.60 6.63 22.05
C VAL A 93 2.70 6.27 20.88
N GLN A 94 1.87 5.24 21.01
CA GLN A 94 0.94 4.85 19.94
C GLN A 94 -0.18 5.88 19.75
N ARG A 95 -0.67 6.50 20.83
CA ARG A 95 -1.63 7.61 20.75
C ARG A 95 -1.03 8.83 20.06
N ALA A 96 0.20 9.20 20.41
CA ALA A 96 0.92 10.30 19.75
C ALA A 96 1.04 10.06 18.24
N ARG A 97 1.31 8.82 17.81
CA ARG A 97 1.31 8.44 16.39
C ARG A 97 -0.06 8.58 15.74
N TYR A 98 -1.14 8.18 16.42
CA TYR A 98 -2.50 8.37 15.91
C TYR A 98 -2.84 9.85 15.74
N VAL A 99 -2.50 10.71 16.70
CA VAL A 99 -2.74 12.16 16.61
C VAL A 99 -1.88 12.77 15.50
N PHE A 100 -0.60 12.39 15.42
CA PHE A 100 0.28 12.89 14.36
C PHE A 100 -0.24 12.50 12.98
N ALA A 101 -0.49 11.21 12.73
CA ALA A 101 -0.97 10.74 11.43
C ALA A 101 -2.40 11.19 11.13
N GLY A 102 -3.27 11.33 12.12
CA GLY A 102 -4.70 11.62 11.94
C GLY A 102 -5.09 13.09 12.00
N VAL A 103 -4.20 13.97 12.46
CA VAL A 103 -4.50 15.41 12.62
C VAL A 103 -3.38 16.23 12.01
N VAL A 104 -2.14 16.05 12.49
CA VAL A 104 -1.02 16.90 12.07
C VAL A 104 -0.71 16.72 10.58
N VAL A 105 -0.55 15.47 10.13
CA VAL A 105 -0.25 15.15 8.73
C VAL A 105 -1.31 15.70 7.77
N PRO A 106 -2.62 15.38 7.89
CA PRO A 106 -3.61 15.88 6.95
C PRO A 106 -3.74 17.41 6.98
N VAL A 107 -3.59 18.07 8.13
CA VAL A 107 -3.61 19.55 8.22
C VAL A 107 -2.43 20.16 7.48
N VAL A 108 -1.21 19.61 7.67
CA VAL A 108 -0.02 20.10 6.97
C VAL A 108 -0.14 19.88 5.46
N LEU A 109 -0.61 18.71 5.03
CA LEU A 109 -0.78 18.39 3.61
C LEU A 109 -1.87 19.26 2.96
N ALA A 110 -3.01 19.45 3.63
CA ALA A 110 -4.06 20.34 3.15
C ALA A 110 -3.60 21.81 3.11
N GLY A 111 -2.83 22.25 4.10
CA GLY A 111 -2.23 23.58 4.13
C GLY A 111 -1.23 23.79 2.99
N TRP A 112 -0.38 22.80 2.72
CA TRP A 112 0.54 22.84 1.58
C TRP A 112 -0.23 22.90 0.26
N ALA A 113 -1.13 21.94 0.00
CA ALA A 113 -1.92 21.90 -1.22
C ALA A 113 -2.73 23.20 -1.43
N GLY A 114 -3.42 23.66 -0.40
CA GLY A 114 -4.19 24.91 -0.44
C GLY A 114 -3.33 26.13 -0.71
N ALA A 115 -2.14 26.23 -0.09
CA ALA A 115 -1.21 27.32 -0.34
C ALA A 115 -0.58 27.26 -1.75
N SER A 116 -0.32 26.07 -2.29
CA SER A 116 0.16 25.91 -3.66
C SER A 116 -0.88 26.40 -4.67
N ILE A 117 -2.13 25.98 -4.50
CA ILE A 117 -3.25 26.37 -5.39
C ILE A 117 -3.53 27.86 -5.27
N ALA A 118 -3.66 28.39 -4.06
CA ALA A 118 -3.96 29.81 -3.82
C ALA A 118 -2.87 30.77 -4.35
N LYS A 119 -1.67 30.26 -4.64
CA LYS A 119 -0.55 31.04 -5.20
C LYS A 119 -0.23 30.70 -6.65
N GLY A 120 -1.01 29.83 -7.31
CA GLY A 120 -0.70 29.37 -8.67
C GLY A 120 0.63 28.60 -8.79
N SER A 121 1.17 28.03 -7.70
CA SER A 121 2.54 27.49 -7.70
C SER A 121 2.61 26.03 -8.13
N ALA A 122 2.83 25.80 -9.43
CA ALA A 122 3.03 24.47 -9.98
C ALA A 122 4.28 23.76 -9.43
N PRO A 123 5.42 24.44 -9.18
CA PRO A 123 6.56 23.81 -8.51
C PRO A 123 6.21 23.31 -7.11
N ALA A 124 5.45 24.08 -6.31
CA ALA A 124 5.08 23.67 -4.95
C ALA A 124 4.11 22.48 -4.95
N LEU A 125 3.18 22.42 -5.92
CA LEU A 125 2.29 21.27 -6.10
C LEU A 125 3.05 20.06 -6.66
N GLY A 126 3.99 20.27 -7.59
CA GLY A 126 4.89 19.26 -8.12
C GLY A 126 5.78 18.63 -7.06
N MET A 127 6.25 19.40 -6.08
CA MET A 127 6.98 18.85 -4.92
C MET A 127 6.11 17.94 -4.05
N LEU A 128 4.81 18.22 -3.92
CA LEU A 128 3.87 17.35 -3.23
C LEU A 128 3.67 16.03 -4.01
N ILE A 129 3.57 16.10 -5.34
CA ILE A 129 3.48 14.92 -6.23
C ILE A 129 4.76 14.08 -6.15
N GLN A 130 5.94 14.70 -6.17
CA GLN A 130 7.22 13.98 -6.02
C GLN A 130 7.34 13.31 -4.64
N LEU A 131 6.91 13.99 -3.57
CA LEU A 131 6.85 13.38 -2.25
C LEU A 131 5.92 12.17 -2.23
N MET A 132 4.77 12.25 -2.92
CA MET A 132 3.88 11.10 -3.10
C MET A 132 4.61 9.94 -3.75
N PHE A 133 5.22 10.12 -4.93
CA PHE A 133 5.92 9.04 -5.63
C PHE A 133 7.09 8.46 -4.83
N LEU A 134 7.87 9.29 -4.14
CA LEU A 134 8.91 8.84 -3.23
C LEU A 134 8.37 7.89 -2.17
N LEU A 135 7.21 8.23 -1.59
CA LEU A 135 6.59 7.44 -0.52
C LEU A 135 5.80 6.23 -1.03
N VAL A 136 5.31 6.22 -2.27
CA VAL A 136 4.65 5.05 -2.91
C VAL A 136 5.59 3.85 -2.85
N GLY A 137 6.82 3.99 -3.36
CA GLY A 137 7.79 2.90 -3.39
C GLY A 137 8.16 2.41 -1.99
N TRP A 138 8.31 3.34 -1.04
CA TRP A 138 8.58 3.02 0.36
C TRP A 138 7.42 2.23 1.00
N HIS A 139 6.20 2.64 0.71
CA HIS A 139 4.99 2.00 1.19
C HIS A 139 4.86 0.57 0.63
N TYR A 140 5.11 0.38 -0.67
CA TYR A 140 5.05 -0.92 -1.33
C TYR A 140 6.01 -1.92 -0.68
N VAL A 141 7.30 -1.59 -0.56
CA VAL A 141 8.29 -2.52 0.00
C VAL A 141 7.97 -2.87 1.46
N LYS A 142 7.42 -1.93 2.24
CA LYS A 142 6.98 -2.20 3.62
C LYS A 142 5.76 -3.10 3.67
N GLN A 143 4.82 -2.96 2.75
CA GLN A 143 3.69 -3.89 2.63
C GLN A 143 4.19 -5.30 2.29
N GLY A 144 5.11 -5.42 1.32
CA GLY A 144 5.77 -6.69 1.00
C GLY A 144 6.48 -7.34 2.19
N PHE A 145 7.14 -6.56 3.04
CA PHE A 145 7.70 -7.06 4.30
C PHE A 145 6.62 -7.53 5.29
N GLY A 146 5.49 -6.82 5.37
CA GLY A 146 4.31 -7.24 6.12
C GLY A 146 3.77 -8.58 5.63
N VAL A 147 3.64 -8.75 4.31
CA VAL A 147 3.24 -10.01 3.65
C VAL A 147 4.14 -11.16 4.08
N LEU A 148 5.47 -10.99 3.98
CA LEU A 148 6.44 -12.00 4.40
C LEU A 148 6.21 -12.40 5.85
N THR A 149 6.18 -11.42 6.75
CA THR A 149 6.27 -11.69 8.18
C THR A 149 4.95 -12.14 8.80
N VAL A 150 3.82 -11.57 8.38
CA VAL A 150 2.50 -11.91 8.93
C VAL A 150 2.01 -13.25 8.41
N LEU A 151 2.03 -13.48 7.09
CA LEU A 151 1.51 -14.74 6.53
C LEU A 151 2.43 -15.92 6.81
N SER A 152 3.74 -15.71 6.94
CA SER A 152 4.64 -16.76 7.43
C SER A 152 4.31 -17.15 8.87
N ALA A 153 4.06 -16.16 9.75
CA ALA A 153 3.69 -16.42 11.14
C ALA A 153 2.36 -17.19 11.25
N ARG A 154 1.36 -16.87 10.43
CA ARG A 154 0.09 -17.62 10.32
C ARG A 154 0.29 -19.09 9.95
N ARG A 155 1.40 -19.42 9.29
CA ARG A 155 1.78 -20.78 8.85
C ARG A 155 2.84 -21.42 9.76
N GLY A 156 3.05 -20.87 10.96
CA GLY A 156 4.03 -21.39 11.92
C GLY A 156 5.47 -21.28 11.43
N SER A 157 5.79 -20.33 10.55
CA SER A 157 7.18 -19.99 10.19
C SER A 157 7.48 -18.57 10.67
N THR A 158 8.33 -18.47 11.69
CA THR A 158 8.74 -17.19 12.27
C THR A 158 10.11 -16.78 11.78
N PHE A 159 10.36 -15.47 11.73
CA PHE A 159 11.66 -14.90 11.38
C PHE A 159 12.35 -14.39 12.63
N THR A 160 13.63 -14.69 12.80
CA THR A 160 14.47 -14.17 13.88
C THR A 160 14.64 -12.65 13.74
N ARG A 161 15.18 -11.99 14.78
CA ARG A 161 15.45 -10.55 14.72
C ARG A 161 16.38 -10.18 13.57
N VAL A 162 17.46 -10.95 13.39
CA VAL A 162 18.43 -10.74 12.30
C VAL A 162 17.77 -10.94 10.94
N GLU A 163 17.01 -12.03 10.77
CA GLU A 163 16.31 -12.32 9.52
C GLU A 163 15.34 -11.20 9.12
N ARG A 164 14.59 -10.68 10.10
CA ARG A 164 13.67 -9.55 9.90
C ARG A 164 14.41 -8.27 9.53
N THR A 165 15.51 -7.97 10.21
CA THR A 165 16.31 -6.77 9.92
C THR A 165 16.90 -6.83 8.52
N VAL A 166 17.45 -7.97 8.10
CA VAL A 166 18.01 -8.12 6.74
C VAL A 166 16.92 -8.00 5.68
N ALA A 167 15.77 -8.64 5.86
CA ALA A 167 14.65 -8.52 4.92
C ALA A 167 14.13 -7.07 4.84
N LEU A 168 14.01 -6.37 5.98
CA LEU A 168 13.58 -4.98 6.00
C LEU A 168 14.62 -4.03 5.40
N PHE A 169 15.90 -4.28 5.64
CA PHE A 169 16.98 -3.52 5.01
C PHE A 169 16.96 -3.69 3.49
N HIS A 170 16.76 -4.91 3.01
CA HIS A 170 16.61 -5.18 1.57
C HIS A 170 15.41 -4.44 0.97
N CYS A 171 14.28 -4.35 1.67
CA CYS A 171 13.15 -3.51 1.26
C CYS A 171 13.55 -2.04 1.08
N TYR A 172 14.25 -1.46 2.05
CA TYR A 172 14.67 -0.06 1.94
C TYR A 172 15.74 0.16 0.87
N ALA A 173 16.65 -0.79 0.67
CA ALA A 173 17.63 -0.72 -0.41
C ALA A 173 16.96 -0.82 -1.79
N ALA A 174 15.97 -1.72 -1.94
CA ALA A 174 15.15 -1.82 -3.15
C ALA A 174 14.40 -0.51 -3.45
N TRP A 175 13.76 0.07 -2.44
CA TRP A 175 13.08 1.37 -2.58
C TRP A 175 14.05 2.49 -2.96
N ALA A 176 15.19 2.62 -2.26
CA ALA A 176 16.16 3.67 -2.53
C ALA A 176 16.74 3.56 -3.96
N PHE A 177 17.03 2.32 -4.40
CA PHE A 177 17.49 2.08 -5.76
C PHE A 177 16.41 2.36 -6.81
N ALA A 178 15.17 1.93 -6.58
CA ALA A 178 14.04 2.20 -7.46
C ALA A 178 13.74 3.70 -7.57
N TRP A 179 13.89 4.46 -6.48
CA TRP A 179 13.78 5.92 -6.54
C TRP A 179 14.90 6.53 -7.38
N ALA A 180 16.13 6.04 -7.24
CA ALA A 180 17.28 6.57 -7.97
C ALA A 180 17.35 6.15 -9.45
N SER A 181 16.54 5.17 -9.87
CA SER A 181 16.61 4.50 -11.18
C SER A 181 15.30 4.65 -11.97
N PRO A 182 15.33 5.20 -13.19
CA PRO A 182 16.49 5.76 -13.87
C PRO A 182 16.99 7.05 -13.24
N PHE A 183 18.23 7.44 -13.55
CA PHE A 183 18.76 8.73 -13.15
C PHE A 183 17.89 9.86 -13.71
N ASP A 184 17.43 10.77 -12.85
CA ASP A 184 16.65 11.94 -13.23
C ASP A 184 17.54 13.19 -13.11
N PRO A 185 17.92 13.86 -14.23
CA PRO A 185 18.71 15.09 -14.19
C PRO A 185 17.90 16.33 -13.75
N GLY A 186 16.62 16.18 -13.43
CA GLY A 186 15.69 17.29 -13.24
C GLY A 186 15.13 17.70 -14.60
N ARG A 187 13.89 17.29 -14.88
CA ARG A 187 13.23 17.52 -16.18
C ARG A 187 11.80 17.97 -15.98
N GLU A 188 11.27 18.62 -17.01
CA GLU A 188 9.84 18.92 -17.05
C GLU A 188 9.03 17.64 -17.25
N VAL A 189 7.99 17.48 -16.44
CA VAL A 189 7.03 16.39 -16.49
C VAL A 189 5.62 16.94 -16.31
N GLU A 190 4.65 16.23 -16.86
CA GLU A 190 3.24 16.47 -16.58
C GLU A 190 2.68 15.29 -15.81
N GLU A 191 2.15 15.56 -14.61
CA GLU A 191 1.51 14.55 -13.78
C GLU A 191 0.17 15.06 -13.28
N LYS A 192 -0.89 14.28 -13.53
CA LYS A 192 -2.26 14.62 -13.11
C LYS A 192 -2.68 16.03 -13.54
N GLY A 193 -2.27 16.42 -14.75
CA GLY A 193 -2.57 17.72 -15.35
C GLY A 193 -1.74 18.88 -14.82
N VAL A 194 -0.70 18.64 -14.00
CA VAL A 194 0.21 19.67 -13.47
C VAL A 194 1.57 19.51 -14.14
N VAL A 195 2.08 20.59 -14.75
CA VAL A 195 3.42 20.63 -15.36
C VAL A 195 4.41 21.20 -14.36
N TYR A 196 5.49 20.47 -14.07
CA TYR A 196 6.53 20.92 -13.14
C TYR A 196 7.91 20.30 -13.45
N THR A 197 8.97 20.90 -12.92
CA THR A 197 10.33 20.35 -13.00
C THR A 197 10.63 19.40 -11.84
N THR A 198 11.10 18.20 -12.13
CA THR A 198 11.50 17.22 -11.11
C THR A 198 12.76 17.64 -10.35
N VAL A 199 12.92 17.14 -9.14
CA VAL A 199 14.15 17.33 -8.35
C VAL A 199 15.24 16.43 -8.92
N ALA A 200 16.31 17.05 -9.42
CA ALA A 200 17.46 16.33 -9.95
C ALA A 200 18.05 15.38 -8.89
N HIS A 201 18.33 14.15 -9.29
CA HIS A 201 19.06 13.20 -8.46
C HIS A 201 20.53 13.63 -8.35
N PRO A 202 21.12 13.61 -7.13
CA PRO A 202 22.53 13.92 -6.98
C PRO A 202 23.39 12.85 -7.67
N ALA A 203 24.55 13.28 -8.17
CA ALA A 203 25.54 12.38 -8.76
C ALA A 203 25.94 11.27 -7.76
N GLY A 204 26.06 10.03 -8.24
CA GLY A 204 26.41 8.88 -7.41
C GLY A 204 25.24 8.22 -6.68
N LEU A 205 24.03 8.82 -6.67
CA LEU A 205 22.88 8.24 -5.95
C LEU A 205 22.51 6.87 -6.51
N LEU A 206 22.48 6.73 -7.84
CA LEU A 206 22.14 5.49 -8.53
C LEU A 206 23.17 4.38 -8.21
N GLU A 207 24.45 4.71 -8.26
CA GLU A 207 25.55 3.79 -8.01
C GLU A 207 25.58 3.32 -6.56
N ILE A 208 25.47 4.25 -5.61
CA ILE A 208 25.48 3.94 -4.17
C ILE A 208 24.27 3.05 -3.81
N THR A 209 23.07 3.45 -4.24
CA THR A 209 21.85 2.67 -3.96
C THR A 209 21.88 1.31 -4.67
N GLY A 210 22.45 1.23 -5.87
CA GLY A 210 22.66 -0.03 -6.59
C GLY A 210 23.59 -0.99 -5.86
N VAL A 211 24.72 -0.51 -5.33
CA VAL A 211 25.63 -1.33 -4.51
C VAL A 211 24.95 -1.81 -3.23
N LEU A 212 24.21 -0.93 -2.55
CA LEU A 212 23.46 -1.30 -1.34
C LEU A 212 22.37 -2.33 -1.66
N PHE A 213 21.67 -2.17 -2.78
CA PHE A 213 20.64 -3.10 -3.23
C PHE A 213 21.23 -4.48 -3.52
N LEU A 214 22.30 -4.58 -4.31
CA LEU A 214 22.97 -5.85 -4.62
C LEU A 214 23.55 -6.51 -3.36
N GLY A 215 24.22 -5.75 -2.50
CA GLY A 215 24.73 -6.26 -1.23
C GLY A 215 23.63 -6.78 -0.31
N SER A 216 22.50 -6.06 -0.22
CA SER A 216 21.34 -6.49 0.56
C SER A 216 20.66 -7.74 -0.02
N ALA A 217 20.64 -7.90 -1.34
CA ALA A 217 20.10 -9.08 -2.01
C ALA A 217 20.93 -10.33 -1.67
N LEU A 218 22.26 -10.21 -1.69
CA LEU A 218 23.16 -11.28 -1.25
C LEU A 218 22.95 -11.63 0.23
N ALA A 219 22.87 -10.62 1.11
CA ALA A 219 22.60 -10.83 2.52
C ALA A 219 21.25 -11.55 2.75
N LEU A 220 20.21 -11.15 2.03
CA LEU A 220 18.91 -11.81 2.07
C LEU A 220 19.00 -13.27 1.63
N ALA A 221 19.69 -13.56 0.52
CA ALA A 221 19.87 -14.93 0.03
C ALA A 221 20.58 -15.81 1.08
N ILE A 222 21.66 -15.31 1.68
CA ILE A 222 22.40 -16.01 2.74
C ILE A 222 21.47 -16.33 3.92
N VAL A 223 20.70 -15.35 4.38
CA VAL A 223 19.79 -15.50 5.51
C VAL A 223 18.66 -16.49 5.22
N LEU A 224 18.10 -16.48 4.00
CA LEU A 224 17.08 -17.45 3.59
C LEU A 224 17.65 -18.88 3.50
N ILE A 225 18.89 -19.04 3.01
CA ILE A 225 19.59 -20.33 2.98
C ILE A 225 19.88 -20.83 4.40
N GLN A 226 20.37 -19.96 5.29
CA GLN A 226 20.62 -20.30 6.70
C GLN A 226 19.32 -20.72 7.41
N LYS A 227 18.22 -20.01 7.16
CA LYS A 227 16.90 -20.39 7.66
C LYS A 227 16.47 -21.76 7.15
N ARG A 228 16.63 -22.04 5.85
CA ARG A 228 16.36 -23.37 5.28
C ARG A 228 17.17 -24.46 5.94
N ARG A 229 18.47 -24.23 6.17
CA ARG A 229 19.36 -25.19 6.84
C ARG A 229 18.93 -25.45 8.28
N ARG A 230 18.53 -24.40 9.02
CA ARG A 230 18.08 -24.51 10.41
C ARG A 230 16.71 -25.20 10.55
N GLU A 231 15.77 -24.90 9.66
CA GLU A 231 14.37 -25.35 9.78
C GLU A 231 14.04 -26.57 8.90
N GLY A 232 14.97 -27.01 8.05
CA GLY A 232 14.76 -28.10 7.08
C GLY A 232 13.82 -27.74 5.91
N ARG A 233 13.27 -26.52 5.88
CA ARG A 233 12.29 -26.06 4.90
C ARG A 233 12.48 -24.58 4.57
N TRP A 234 12.10 -24.20 3.35
CA TRP A 234 12.02 -22.79 2.96
C TRP A 234 10.85 -22.07 3.68
N PRO A 235 10.88 -20.73 3.77
CA PRO A 235 9.69 -19.96 4.12
C PRO A 235 8.50 -20.35 3.22
N PRO A 236 7.26 -20.21 3.71
CA PRO A 236 6.09 -20.56 2.90
C PRO A 236 6.08 -19.78 1.57
N LEU A 237 5.74 -20.48 0.48
CA LEU A 237 5.88 -19.95 -0.87
C LEU A 237 5.10 -18.65 -1.07
N ALA A 238 3.82 -18.59 -0.68
CA ALA A 238 2.98 -17.40 -0.83
C ALA A 238 3.57 -16.11 -0.22
N PRO A 239 3.93 -16.06 1.08
CA PRO A 239 4.57 -14.87 1.65
C PRO A 239 5.91 -14.53 1.00
N LEU A 240 6.72 -15.53 0.67
CA LEU A 240 8.03 -15.29 0.05
C LEU A 240 7.88 -14.72 -1.37
N THR A 241 6.99 -15.29 -2.18
CA THR A 241 6.68 -14.78 -3.52
C THR A 241 6.12 -13.37 -3.43
N GLY A 242 5.15 -13.11 -2.55
CA GLY A 242 4.57 -11.77 -2.42
C GLY A 242 5.60 -10.72 -2.05
N PHE A 243 6.51 -11.04 -1.12
CA PHE A 243 7.62 -10.17 -0.75
C PHE A 243 8.58 -9.91 -1.90
N LEU A 244 9.04 -10.95 -2.61
CA LEU A 244 9.98 -10.81 -3.71
C LEU A 244 9.36 -10.06 -4.90
N VAL A 245 8.11 -10.39 -5.26
CA VAL A 245 7.36 -9.69 -6.31
C VAL A 245 7.24 -8.20 -5.98
N THR A 246 6.86 -7.86 -4.75
CA THR A 246 6.69 -6.46 -4.33
C THR A 246 8.02 -5.69 -4.41
N ALA A 247 9.12 -6.26 -3.91
CA ALA A 247 10.42 -5.59 -3.91
C ALA A 247 11.05 -5.51 -5.30
N TRP A 248 10.99 -6.59 -6.08
CA TRP A 248 11.70 -6.69 -7.35
C TRP A 248 10.85 -6.26 -8.54
N LEU A 249 9.67 -6.85 -8.73
CA LEU A 249 8.86 -6.60 -9.93
C LEU A 249 8.02 -5.34 -9.83
N TRP A 250 7.46 -5.04 -8.65
CA TRP A 250 6.58 -3.88 -8.49
C TRP A 250 7.31 -2.60 -8.11
N THR A 251 8.52 -2.70 -7.55
CA THR A 251 9.30 -1.54 -7.11
C THR A 251 10.50 -1.31 -8.01
N VAL A 252 11.49 -2.21 -8.00
CA VAL A 252 12.76 -2.03 -8.76
C VAL A 252 12.58 -2.12 -10.27
N PHE A 253 11.78 -3.07 -10.74
CA PHE A 253 11.56 -3.35 -12.16
C PHE A 253 10.15 -2.99 -12.63
N SER A 254 9.52 -2.03 -11.98
CA SER A 254 8.15 -1.58 -12.29
C SER A 254 7.99 -1.11 -13.74
N SER A 255 9.05 -0.52 -14.32
CA SER A 255 9.10 -0.02 -15.69
C SER A 255 9.63 -1.04 -16.71
N MET A 256 9.88 -2.30 -16.31
CA MET A 256 10.38 -3.32 -17.24
C MET A 256 9.36 -3.68 -18.33
N ASP A 257 8.07 -3.52 -18.03
CA ASP A 257 6.97 -3.78 -18.95
C ASP A 257 5.98 -2.61 -18.94
N PRO A 258 5.69 -1.98 -20.10
CA PRO A 258 4.85 -0.80 -20.18
C PRO A 258 3.39 -1.07 -19.83
N LEU A 259 2.89 -2.31 -19.95
CA LEU A 259 1.52 -2.65 -19.56
C LEU A 259 1.40 -2.85 -18.06
N MET A 260 2.44 -3.43 -17.44
CA MET A 260 2.42 -3.74 -16.01
C MET A 260 2.38 -2.50 -15.12
N ILE A 261 2.90 -1.34 -15.57
CA ILE A 261 2.85 -0.09 -14.80
C ILE A 261 1.42 0.31 -14.43
N TYR A 262 0.45 0.05 -15.31
CA TYR A 262 -0.97 0.34 -15.09
C TYR A 262 -1.61 -0.65 -14.10
N VAL A 263 -1.12 -1.89 -14.04
CA VAL A 263 -1.75 -2.98 -13.29
C VAL A 263 -1.18 -3.12 -11.87
N ILE A 264 0.09 -2.74 -11.67
CA ILE A 264 0.78 -2.83 -10.38
C ILE A 264 -0.01 -2.16 -9.23
N PRO A 265 -0.55 -0.94 -9.37
CA PRO A 265 -1.35 -0.31 -8.31
C PRO A 265 -2.58 -1.14 -7.90
N ALA A 266 -3.26 -1.77 -8.86
CA ALA A 266 -4.40 -2.64 -8.57
C ALA A 266 -3.96 -3.91 -7.84
N LEU A 267 -2.83 -4.53 -8.24
CA LEU A 267 -2.30 -5.72 -7.55
C LEU A 267 -1.86 -5.40 -6.11
N HIS A 268 -1.21 -4.26 -5.91
CA HIS A 268 -0.83 -3.77 -4.59
C HIS A 268 -2.06 -3.54 -3.71
N SER A 269 -3.10 -2.91 -4.26
CA SER A 269 -4.38 -2.69 -3.59
C SER A 269 -5.08 -3.99 -3.21
N LEU A 270 -5.08 -5.00 -4.10
CA LEU A 270 -5.63 -6.33 -3.79
C LEU A 270 -4.87 -7.01 -2.65
N GLN A 271 -3.54 -6.89 -2.63
CA GLN A 271 -2.71 -7.41 -1.53
C GLN A 271 -3.10 -6.73 -0.21
N TYR A 272 -3.33 -5.42 -0.19
CA TYR A 272 -3.80 -4.71 1.00
C TYR A 272 -5.22 -5.13 1.43
N LEU A 273 -6.16 -5.15 0.48
CA LEU A 273 -7.55 -5.51 0.74
C LEU A 273 -7.68 -6.94 1.27
N TYR A 274 -6.76 -7.84 0.89
CA TYR A 274 -6.68 -9.17 1.49
C TYR A 274 -6.36 -9.11 2.99
N PHE A 275 -5.43 -8.26 3.43
CA PHE A 275 -5.13 -8.06 4.85
C PHE A 275 -6.28 -7.42 5.61
N VAL A 276 -6.96 -6.45 5.00
CA VAL A 276 -8.18 -5.85 5.56
C VAL A 276 -9.27 -6.92 5.72
N HIS A 277 -9.47 -7.75 4.69
CA HIS A 277 -10.42 -8.85 4.74
C HIS A 277 -10.10 -9.82 5.88
N LEU A 278 -8.84 -10.27 6.01
CA LEU A 278 -8.42 -11.15 7.10
C LEU A 278 -8.72 -10.53 8.48
N LEU A 279 -8.28 -9.29 8.69
CA LEU A 279 -8.45 -8.56 9.95
C LEU A 279 -9.93 -8.43 10.33
N GLU A 280 -10.76 -7.87 9.45
CA GLU A 280 -12.15 -7.56 9.76
C GLU A 280 -13.03 -8.81 9.79
N LYS A 281 -12.73 -9.83 8.97
CA LYS A 281 -13.41 -11.13 9.05
C LYS A 281 -13.19 -11.80 10.40
N ASN A 282 -11.95 -11.84 10.87
CA ASN A 282 -11.61 -12.51 12.12
C ASN A 282 -12.14 -11.71 13.32
N ARG A 283 -12.05 -10.37 13.30
CA ARG A 283 -12.72 -9.54 14.30
C ARG A 283 -14.22 -9.79 14.31
N ALA A 284 -14.87 -9.75 13.15
CA ALA A 284 -16.31 -9.93 13.04
C ALA A 284 -16.75 -11.28 13.60
N ARG A 285 -16.01 -12.36 13.29
CA ARG A 285 -16.24 -13.69 13.87
C ARG A 285 -16.11 -13.71 15.39
N SER A 286 -15.10 -13.04 15.93
CA SER A 286 -14.92 -12.97 17.40
C SER A 286 -16.05 -12.22 18.11
N GLU A 287 -16.76 -11.34 17.39
CA GLU A 287 -17.82 -10.50 17.92
C GLU A 287 -19.22 -11.02 17.58
N GLU A 288 -19.38 -11.96 16.64
CA GLU A 288 -20.67 -12.53 16.21
C GLU A 288 -21.30 -13.42 17.31
N GLY A 289 -20.47 -14.08 18.12
CA GLY A 289 -20.91 -14.91 19.24
C GLY A 289 -21.10 -14.16 20.57
N PRO A 290 -21.55 -14.86 21.62
CA PRO A 290 -21.55 -14.32 22.98
C PRO A 290 -20.14 -13.86 23.38
N PRO A 291 -20.00 -12.74 24.13
CA PRO A 291 -21.06 -11.91 24.71
C PRO A 291 -21.52 -10.74 23.83
N ALA A 292 -20.90 -10.51 22.66
CA ALA A 292 -21.08 -9.29 21.88
C ALA A 292 -22.27 -9.34 20.92
N PHE A 293 -22.65 -10.52 20.41
CA PHE A 293 -23.79 -10.73 19.50
C PHE A 293 -23.82 -9.73 18.33
N GLY A 294 -22.66 -9.48 17.74
CA GLY A 294 -22.46 -8.52 16.66
C GLY A 294 -23.12 -8.96 15.35
N ARG A 295 -23.13 -8.04 14.38
CA ARG A 295 -23.68 -8.32 13.03
C ARG A 295 -22.94 -9.48 12.36
N PRO A 296 -23.64 -10.26 11.51
CA PRO A 296 -23.01 -11.33 10.74
C PRO A 296 -21.82 -10.83 9.93
N VAL A 297 -20.79 -11.68 9.80
CA VAL A 297 -19.52 -11.35 9.13
C VAL A 297 -19.76 -10.78 7.72
N GLY A 298 -20.65 -11.41 6.94
CA GLY A 298 -20.95 -10.97 5.57
C GLY A 298 -21.52 -9.55 5.52
N VAL A 299 -22.41 -9.20 6.46
CA VAL A 299 -22.99 -7.85 6.54
C VAL A 299 -21.92 -6.82 6.90
N ARG A 300 -21.04 -7.12 7.86
CA ARG A 300 -19.97 -6.19 8.26
C ARG A 300 -18.97 -5.94 7.13
N LEU A 301 -18.56 -6.99 6.44
CA LEU A 301 -17.66 -6.88 5.29
C LEU A 301 -18.33 -6.17 4.11
N GLY A 302 -19.61 -6.45 3.84
CA GLY A 302 -20.38 -5.77 2.79
C GLY A 302 -20.52 -4.27 3.06
N LEU A 303 -20.87 -3.87 4.29
CA LEU A 303 -20.94 -2.47 4.68
C LEU A 303 -19.58 -1.77 4.58
N LEU A 304 -18.50 -2.45 4.98
CA LEU A 304 -17.14 -1.92 4.83
C LEU A 304 -16.80 -1.68 3.36
N ALA A 305 -17.09 -2.64 2.48
CA ALA A 305 -16.82 -2.53 1.05
C ALA A 305 -17.62 -1.40 0.40
N VAL A 306 -18.93 -1.30 0.65
CA VAL A 306 -19.78 -0.22 0.13
C VAL A 306 -19.30 1.14 0.64
N THR A 307 -18.94 1.24 1.91
CA THR A 307 -18.42 2.49 2.50
C THR A 307 -17.09 2.90 1.85
N ALA A 308 -16.18 1.94 1.65
CA ALA A 308 -14.91 2.20 1.00
C ALA A 308 -15.11 2.62 -0.47
N ILE A 309 -15.97 1.94 -1.23
CA ILE A 309 -16.28 2.33 -2.62
C ILE A 309 -16.88 3.74 -2.67
N GLY A 310 -17.88 4.02 -1.84
CA GLY A 310 -18.51 5.35 -1.80
C GLY A 310 -17.54 6.46 -1.40
N LEU A 311 -16.68 6.21 -0.41
CA LEU A 311 -15.67 7.18 0.03
C LEU A 311 -14.53 7.34 -0.99
N GLY A 312 -14.12 6.26 -1.66
CA GLY A 312 -13.15 6.31 -2.76
C GLY A 312 -13.67 7.15 -3.92
N LEU A 313 -14.91 6.90 -4.35
CA LEU A 313 -15.58 7.71 -5.38
C LEU A 313 -15.64 9.19 -5.00
N LEU A 314 -15.97 9.49 -3.75
CA LEU A 314 -16.01 10.85 -3.25
C LEU A 314 -14.64 11.54 -3.29
N LEU A 315 -13.61 10.90 -2.75
CA LEU A 315 -12.27 11.49 -2.56
C LEU A 315 -11.47 11.64 -3.86
N PHE A 316 -11.59 10.69 -4.78
CA PHE A 316 -10.77 10.66 -6.00
C PHE A 316 -11.47 11.21 -7.23
N HIS A 317 -12.80 11.34 -7.22
CA HIS A 317 -13.56 11.75 -8.40
C HIS A 317 -14.50 12.91 -8.13
N LEU A 318 -15.48 12.73 -7.23
CA LEU A 318 -16.56 13.72 -7.07
C LEU A 318 -16.06 15.04 -6.47
N MET A 319 -15.26 14.98 -5.39
CA MET A 319 -14.72 16.19 -4.77
C MET A 319 -13.72 16.91 -5.68
N PRO A 320 -12.63 16.28 -6.17
CA PRO A 320 -11.68 16.97 -7.03
C PRO A 320 -12.33 17.46 -8.33
N GLY A 321 -13.14 16.64 -8.99
CA GLY A 321 -13.84 17.03 -10.22
C GLY A 321 -14.77 18.23 -10.02
N PHE A 322 -15.51 18.27 -8.90
CA PHE A 322 -16.33 19.44 -8.57
C PHE A 322 -15.50 20.73 -8.46
N PHE A 323 -14.32 20.67 -7.82
CA PHE A 323 -13.47 21.85 -7.66
C PHE A 323 -12.81 22.26 -8.98
N ASP A 324 -12.28 21.31 -9.75
CA ASP A 324 -11.68 21.59 -11.07
C ASP A 324 -12.72 22.19 -12.04
N GLU A 325 -13.92 21.61 -12.13
CA GLU A 325 -15.00 22.13 -12.99
C GLU A 325 -15.50 23.51 -12.56
N ARG A 326 -15.68 23.73 -11.26
CA ARG A 326 -16.27 24.98 -10.74
C ARG A 326 -15.29 26.14 -10.73
N LEU A 327 -14.01 25.89 -10.48
CA LEU A 327 -13.03 26.95 -10.18
C LEU A 327 -12.03 27.17 -11.32
N VAL A 328 -11.72 26.15 -12.12
CA VAL A 328 -10.78 26.26 -13.25
C VAL A 328 -11.54 26.50 -14.55
N LEU A 329 -12.51 25.66 -14.89
CA LEU A 329 -13.21 25.73 -16.19
C LEU A 329 -14.17 26.92 -16.34
N THR A 330 -14.57 27.57 -15.24
CA THR A 330 -15.45 28.75 -15.29
C THR A 330 -14.70 30.06 -15.53
N GLY A 331 -13.37 30.02 -15.76
CA GLY A 331 -12.56 31.20 -16.08
C GLY A 331 -12.36 32.16 -14.90
N ALA A 332 -12.62 31.71 -13.67
CA ALA A 332 -12.59 32.55 -12.47
C ALA A 332 -11.16 32.99 -12.05
N SER A 333 -10.10 32.42 -12.65
CA SER A 333 -8.73 32.76 -12.27
C SER A 333 -7.71 32.46 -13.38
N HIS A 334 -7.30 33.50 -14.12
CA HIS A 334 -6.10 33.49 -14.98
C HIS A 334 -4.81 33.11 -14.19
N GLU A 335 -4.82 33.20 -12.86
CA GLU A 335 -3.69 32.85 -11.99
C GLU A 335 -3.45 31.34 -11.83
N LEU A 336 -4.35 30.48 -12.33
CA LEU A 336 -4.19 29.01 -12.25
C LEU A 336 -3.65 28.40 -13.56
N ASP A 337 -3.44 29.17 -14.62
CA ASP A 337 -2.94 28.65 -15.91
C ASP A 337 -1.61 27.89 -15.73
N ASP A 338 -0.74 28.36 -14.84
CA ASP A 338 0.53 27.71 -14.53
C ASP A 338 0.37 26.35 -13.83
N LEU A 339 -0.75 26.12 -13.11
CA LEU A 339 -1.01 24.86 -12.41
C LEU A 339 -1.51 23.73 -13.34
N GLY A 340 -1.91 24.07 -14.56
CA GLY A 340 -2.46 23.15 -15.54
C GLY A 340 -3.94 22.79 -15.32
N ALA A 341 -4.40 21.72 -15.97
CA ALA A 341 -5.83 21.50 -16.22
C ALA A 341 -6.62 20.97 -15.01
N THR A 342 -5.98 20.26 -14.09
CA THR A 342 -6.66 19.57 -12.97
C THR A 342 -5.91 19.68 -11.63
N PRO A 343 -5.64 20.90 -11.14
CA PRO A 343 -4.85 21.13 -9.94
C PRO A 343 -5.49 20.56 -8.66
N TYR A 344 -6.82 20.55 -8.56
CA TYR A 344 -7.50 19.99 -7.40
C TYR A 344 -7.43 18.47 -7.44
N PHE A 345 -7.64 17.83 -8.59
CA PHE A 345 -7.39 16.39 -8.73
C PHE A 345 -5.96 16.01 -8.32
N ALA A 346 -4.94 16.71 -8.82
CA ALA A 346 -3.56 16.46 -8.44
C ALA A 346 -3.32 16.60 -6.93
N ALA A 347 -3.86 17.66 -6.32
CA ALA A 347 -3.76 17.90 -4.88
C ALA A 347 -4.46 16.81 -4.07
N PHE A 348 -5.72 16.49 -4.35
CA PHE A 348 -6.46 15.44 -3.64
C PHE A 348 -5.76 14.09 -3.79
N PHE A 349 -5.33 13.75 -5.01
CA PHE A 349 -4.63 12.50 -5.28
C PHE A 349 -3.35 12.39 -4.45
N ALA A 350 -2.50 13.41 -4.45
CA ALA A 350 -1.25 13.41 -3.69
C ALA A 350 -1.47 13.40 -2.16
N VAL A 351 -2.38 14.25 -1.66
CA VAL A 351 -2.70 14.33 -0.22
C VAL A 351 -3.25 13.00 0.29
N VAL A 352 -4.20 12.39 -0.42
CA VAL A 352 -4.82 11.13 0.01
C VAL A 352 -3.79 10.00 0.02
N ASN A 353 -2.94 9.90 -1.00
CA ASN A 353 -1.87 8.91 -1.08
C ASN A 353 -0.87 9.07 0.08
N ILE A 354 -0.32 10.27 0.28
CA ILE A 354 0.67 10.53 1.32
C ILE A 354 0.07 10.24 2.71
N HIS A 355 -1.11 10.77 2.99
CA HIS A 355 -1.77 10.56 4.28
C HIS A 355 -2.11 9.09 4.54
N HIS A 356 -2.51 8.34 3.51
CA HIS A 356 -2.70 6.89 3.59
C HIS A 356 -1.42 6.17 4.07
N TYR A 357 -0.25 6.53 3.52
CA TYR A 357 1.01 5.93 3.97
C TYR A 357 1.29 6.19 5.45
N PHE A 358 1.01 7.40 5.93
CA PHE A 358 1.14 7.75 7.36
C PHE A 358 0.16 6.95 8.23
N MET A 359 -1.11 6.84 7.85
CA MET A 359 -2.09 6.04 8.58
C MET A 359 -1.65 4.58 8.71
N ASP A 360 -1.12 4.02 7.63
CA ASP A 360 -0.64 2.64 7.59
C ASP A 360 0.58 2.39 8.49
N THR A 361 1.43 3.40 8.70
CA THR A 361 2.53 3.30 9.68
C THR A 361 2.05 3.10 11.11
N VAL A 362 0.76 3.35 11.39
CA VAL A 362 0.13 3.25 12.71
C VAL A 362 -0.77 2.04 12.78
N LEU A 363 -1.60 1.80 11.74
CA LEU A 363 -2.58 0.71 11.70
C LEU A 363 -1.92 -0.68 11.79
N TRP A 364 -0.90 -0.93 10.98
CA TRP A 364 -0.34 -2.27 10.78
C TRP A 364 0.80 -2.61 11.73
N ARG A 365 1.00 -1.77 12.75
CA ARG A 365 2.03 -1.98 13.77
C ARG A 365 1.70 -3.15 14.67
N ARG A 366 2.72 -3.92 15.05
CA ARG A 366 2.59 -5.03 16.01
C ARG A 366 2.05 -4.55 17.37
N GLU A 367 2.35 -3.32 17.76
CA GLU A 367 1.88 -2.71 19.00
C GLU A 367 0.38 -2.35 18.97
N ASN A 368 -0.25 -2.33 17.78
CA ASN A 368 -1.69 -2.13 17.67
C ASN A 368 -2.43 -3.43 18.06
N PRO A 369 -3.26 -3.42 19.12
CA PRO A 369 -4.00 -4.60 19.58
C PRO A 369 -4.88 -5.24 18.51
N ASP A 370 -5.36 -4.43 17.56
CA ASP A 370 -6.19 -4.89 16.45
C ASP A 370 -5.47 -5.90 15.54
N THR A 371 -4.14 -5.82 15.43
CA THR A 371 -3.36 -6.71 14.55
C THR A 371 -3.31 -8.17 15.03
N ARG A 372 -3.81 -8.47 16.23
CA ARG A 372 -3.97 -9.85 16.69
C ARG A 372 -4.86 -10.68 15.75
N PHE A 373 -5.90 -10.06 15.19
CA PHE A 373 -6.83 -10.70 14.26
C PHE A 373 -6.19 -11.07 12.92
N LEU A 374 -4.96 -10.64 12.64
CA LEU A 374 -4.19 -11.09 11.48
C LEU A 374 -3.48 -12.43 11.72
N ARG A 375 -3.49 -12.97 12.93
CA ARG A 375 -2.83 -14.26 13.26
C ARG A 375 -3.80 -15.42 13.38
N ASP A 376 -5.03 -15.13 13.78
CA ASP A 376 -6.14 -16.09 13.93
C ASP A 376 -6.70 -16.54 12.57
#